data_AF-A0A316PL93-F1
#
_entry.id   AF-A0A316PL93-F1
#
_cell.length_a   1.000
_cell.length_b   1.000
_cell.length_c   1.000
_cell.angle_alpha   90.00
_cell.angle_beta   90.00
_cell.angle_gamma   90.00
#
_symmetry.space_group_name_H-M   'P 1'
#
loop_
_entity.id
_entity.type
_entity.pdbx_description
1 polymer ?
#
loop_
_entity_poly.entity_id
_entity_poly.type
_entity_poly.pdbx_seq_one_letter_code
_entity_poly.pdbx_strand_id
1 'polypeptide(L)'
;MISTTVRKLLHKRWLQSALAVAFWLCVWQAASAAVASSLILASPLAVLKTLAGLVPSAAFWHTVCQSTARILAGFFLGLAAGLALACLSAAFAFVRVLLHPLVLTVKSVPVASFTVLALFWLRDAANLSMLISFLMVVPVVYANTLEALLSVDAALPEMAKVFRLGAVRTARYIYAPAAAPGVRAACRVGLGLCWKSGVAAEVIGITSGSLGEMLYNAKLLLSAADLFAWTLVIILLSFGFEKLFLAALGRAEHAVCRRCPPPMRRQSAAPAALRADGVWKSFHGNAVLCGVTQSFAPGEAVCVMAPSGAGKTTLLRLLLGLARPDRGEISPAGAKLSCAFQEERLVPGLSAVGNVLLACPCTQAQAEEAFRALGFEAHTMRQPVRQISGGQQRRVSLARAMLADSAAVLLDEPFKGLDGGARAAAVAFVRGHAAGRAVVCVTHDAADAGLLAARTVQLFAKK
;
A
#
# COMPACT_ATOMS: atom_id res chain seq x y z
N MET A 1 9.56 2.12 26.71
CA MET A 1 10.04 1.12 27.68
C MET A 1 9.51 -0.25 27.27
N ILE A 2 10.38 -1.18 26.87
CA ILE A 2 9.98 -2.55 26.52
C ILE A 2 9.70 -3.30 27.83
N SER A 3 8.45 -3.74 28.02
CA SER A 3 8.03 -4.53 29.18
C SER A 3 8.96 -5.74 29.41
N THR A 4 9.29 -6.01 30.67
CA THR A 4 10.15 -7.11 31.14
C THR A 4 9.74 -8.48 30.58
N THR A 5 8.46 -8.67 30.27
CA THR A 5 7.89 -9.89 29.67
C THR A 5 8.34 -10.10 28.22
N VAL A 6 8.40 -9.03 27.42
CA VAL A 6 8.85 -9.08 26.02
C VAL A 6 10.34 -9.39 25.95
N ARG A 7 11.13 -8.85 26.88
CA ARG A 7 12.57 -9.13 26.97
C ARG A 7 12.82 -10.62 27.30
N LYS A 8 12.05 -11.22 28.22
CA LYS A 8 12.12 -12.67 28.53
C LYS A 8 11.73 -13.56 27.34
N LEU A 9 10.69 -13.19 26.58
CA LEU A 9 10.25 -13.92 25.38
C LEU A 9 11.27 -13.85 24.23
N LEU A 10 11.87 -12.68 23.99
CA LEU A 10 12.92 -12.50 22.99
C LEU A 10 14.18 -13.31 23.34
N HIS A 11 14.55 -13.36 24.63
CA HIS A 11 15.69 -14.13 25.09
C HIS A 11 15.50 -15.64 24.87
N LYS A 12 14.29 -16.17 25.13
CA LYS A 12 13.95 -17.59 24.83
C LYS A 12 14.07 -17.92 23.33
N ARG A 13 13.57 -17.05 22.44
CA ARG A 13 13.64 -17.28 20.99
C ARG A 13 15.07 -17.23 20.43
N TRP A 14 15.88 -16.30 20.91
CA TRP A 14 17.29 -16.23 20.50
C TRP A 14 18.07 -17.45 20.98
N LEU A 15 17.87 -17.89 22.23
CA LEU A 15 18.48 -19.10 22.77
C LEU A 15 18.08 -20.35 21.97
N GLN A 16 16.80 -20.50 21.64
CA GLN A 16 16.32 -21.60 20.78
C GLN A 16 16.99 -21.59 19.40
N SER A 17 17.13 -20.42 18.79
CA SER A 17 17.79 -20.27 17.48
C SER A 17 19.28 -20.60 17.57
N ALA A 18 19.95 -20.15 18.63
CA ALA A 18 21.36 -20.43 18.87
C ALA A 18 21.60 -21.94 19.11
N LEU A 19 20.74 -22.59 19.90
CA LEU A 19 20.79 -24.04 20.12
C LEU A 19 20.55 -24.83 18.83
N ALA A 20 19.61 -24.40 17.99
CA ALA A 20 19.38 -25.02 16.69
C ALA A 20 20.59 -24.88 15.76
N VAL A 21 21.22 -23.71 15.71
CA VAL A 21 22.46 -23.51 14.95
C VAL A 21 23.59 -24.38 15.50
N ALA A 22 23.78 -24.41 16.82
CA ALA A 22 24.80 -25.24 17.47
C ALA A 22 24.59 -26.73 17.18
N PHE A 23 23.35 -27.21 17.24
CA PHE A 23 22.99 -28.57 16.87
C PHE A 23 23.43 -28.89 15.43
N TRP A 24 23.09 -28.05 14.46
CA TRP A 24 23.48 -28.27 13.06
C TRP A 24 24.99 -28.18 12.83
N LEU A 25 25.69 -27.32 13.57
CA LEU A 25 27.16 -27.27 13.54
C LEU A 25 27.78 -28.55 14.11
N CYS A 26 27.22 -29.12 15.19
CA CYS A 26 27.65 -30.41 15.74
C CYS A 26 27.40 -31.56 14.76
N VAL A 27 26.23 -31.57 14.10
CA VAL A 27 25.90 -32.55 13.05
C VAL A 27 26.90 -32.45 11.89
N TRP A 28 27.19 -31.24 11.42
CA TRP A 28 28.18 -31.04 10.35
C TRP A 28 29.59 -31.45 10.79
N GLN A 29 30.00 -31.13 12.02
CA GLN A 29 31.28 -31.56 12.57
C GLN A 29 31.38 -33.10 12.64
N ALA A 30 30.35 -33.78 13.13
CA ALA A 30 30.30 -35.23 13.20
C ALA A 30 30.32 -35.87 11.80
N ALA A 31 29.55 -35.34 10.86
CA ALA A 31 29.56 -35.80 9.47
C ALA A 31 30.94 -35.62 8.82
N SER A 32 31.60 -34.47 9.03
CA SER A 32 32.95 -34.22 8.51
C SER A 32 34.00 -35.16 9.11
N ALA A 33 33.84 -35.58 10.37
CA ALA A 33 34.72 -36.55 11.00
C ALA A 33 34.50 -37.99 10.48
N ALA A 34 33.26 -38.31 10.06
CA ALA A 34 32.93 -39.61 9.49
C ALA A 34 33.39 -39.77 8.03
N VAL A 35 33.49 -38.66 7.27
CA VAL A 35 34.06 -38.68 5.91
C VAL A 35 35.58 -38.65 6.01
N ALA A 36 36.24 -39.79 5.77
CA ALA A 36 37.69 -39.98 5.93
C ALA A 36 38.59 -39.11 5.00
N SER A 37 38.00 -38.32 4.09
CA SER A 37 38.73 -37.44 3.18
C SER A 37 38.34 -35.98 3.36
N SER A 38 39.31 -35.16 3.76
CA SER A 38 39.18 -33.70 3.91
C SER A 38 38.90 -32.97 2.60
N LEU A 39 39.11 -33.65 1.47
CA LEU A 39 38.83 -33.16 0.11
C LEU A 39 37.32 -33.08 -0.19
N ILE A 40 36.49 -33.88 0.48
CA ILE A 40 35.04 -33.95 0.17
C ILE A 40 34.22 -33.05 1.10
N LEU A 41 34.52 -33.05 2.41
CA LEU A 41 33.75 -32.30 3.39
C LEU A 41 34.65 -31.64 4.44
N ALA A 42 34.80 -30.33 4.37
CA ALA A 42 35.52 -29.56 5.39
C ALA A 42 34.71 -29.50 6.69
N SER A 43 35.41 -29.53 7.83
CA SER A 43 34.79 -29.34 9.14
C SER A 43 34.46 -27.87 9.39
N PRO A 44 33.43 -27.55 10.18
CA PRO A 44 33.11 -26.17 10.56
C PRO A 44 34.31 -25.41 11.15
N LEU A 45 35.13 -26.09 11.96
CA LEU A 45 36.34 -25.51 12.55
C LEU A 45 37.40 -25.17 11.50
N ALA A 46 37.60 -26.04 10.49
CA ALA A 46 38.52 -25.77 9.38
C ALA A 46 38.05 -24.57 8.55
N VAL A 47 36.74 -24.45 8.32
CA VAL A 47 36.12 -23.30 7.63
C VAL A 47 36.36 -22.00 8.41
N LEU A 48 36.15 -22.02 9.73
CA LEU A 48 36.40 -20.86 10.59
C LEU A 48 37.88 -20.45 10.61
N LYS A 49 38.81 -21.42 10.66
CA LYS A 49 40.25 -21.15 10.61
C LYS A 49 40.66 -20.51 9.28
N THR A 50 40.09 -21.01 8.18
CA THR A 50 40.32 -20.46 6.83
C THR A 50 39.82 -19.02 6.75
N LEU A 51 38.60 -18.75 7.23
CA LEU A 51 38.06 -17.39 7.31
C LEU A 51 38.91 -16.47 8.18
N ALA A 52 39.40 -16.94 9.33
CA ALA A 52 40.26 -16.15 10.21
C ALA A 52 41.57 -15.74 9.51
N GLY A 53 42.07 -16.54 8.56
CA GLY A 53 43.23 -16.19 7.73
C GLY A 53 42.89 -15.21 6.59
N LEU A 54 41.69 -15.32 6.00
CA LEU A 54 41.26 -14.48 4.88
C LEU A 54 40.85 -13.06 5.30
N VAL A 55 40.07 -12.94 6.39
CA VAL A 55 39.44 -11.68 6.84
C VAL A 55 40.42 -10.53 7.09
N PRO A 56 41.65 -10.73 7.62
CA PRO A 56 42.61 -9.63 7.79
C PRO A 56 43.16 -9.06 6.48
N SER A 57 43.02 -9.77 5.36
CA SER A 57 43.61 -9.35 4.09
C SER A 57 42.80 -8.23 3.42
N ALA A 58 43.49 -7.25 2.83
CA ALA A 58 42.85 -6.20 2.04
C ALA A 58 42.16 -6.76 0.79
N ALA A 59 42.74 -7.80 0.18
CA ALA A 59 42.19 -8.49 -0.98
C ALA A 59 40.81 -9.10 -0.69
N PHE A 60 40.63 -9.71 0.50
CA PHE A 60 39.33 -10.24 0.93
C PHE A 60 38.23 -9.17 0.91
N TRP A 61 38.50 -8.02 1.53
CA TRP A 61 37.51 -6.94 1.60
C TRP A 61 37.24 -6.31 0.23
N HIS A 62 38.26 -6.19 -0.61
CA HIS A 62 38.10 -5.70 -1.98
C HIS A 62 37.15 -6.60 -2.78
N THR A 63 37.37 -7.93 -2.75
CA THR A 63 36.50 -8.91 -3.39
C THR A 63 35.06 -8.85 -2.87
N VAL A 64 34.90 -8.84 -1.54
CA VAL A 64 33.57 -8.75 -0.90
C VAL A 64 32.84 -7.47 -1.32
N CYS A 65 33.50 -6.32 -1.27
CA CYS A 65 32.90 -5.03 -1.61
C CYS A 65 32.55 -4.94 -3.10
N GLN A 66 33.40 -5.44 -3.99
CA GLN A 66 33.14 -5.39 -5.44
C GLN A 66 31.92 -6.24 -5.83
N SER A 67 31.85 -7.50 -5.40
CA SER A 67 30.67 -8.34 -5.66
C SER A 67 29.41 -7.76 -5.02
N THR A 68 29.51 -7.29 -3.77
CA THR A 68 28.37 -6.66 -3.08
C THR A 68 27.87 -5.45 -3.86
N ALA A 69 28.76 -4.56 -4.33
CA ALA A 69 28.38 -3.37 -5.08
C ALA A 69 27.64 -3.72 -6.38
N ARG A 70 28.14 -4.69 -7.16
CA ARG A 70 27.53 -5.13 -8.43
C ARG A 70 26.15 -5.75 -8.23
N ILE A 71 26.04 -6.68 -7.28
CA ILE A 71 24.78 -7.38 -6.96
C ILE A 71 23.74 -6.38 -6.44
N LEU A 72 24.14 -5.47 -5.55
CA LEU A 72 23.23 -4.47 -5.01
C LEU A 72 22.81 -3.44 -6.05
N ALA A 73 23.71 -3.00 -6.94
CA ALA A 73 23.35 -2.13 -8.05
C ALA A 73 22.25 -2.78 -8.92
N GLY A 74 22.40 -4.07 -9.25
CA GLY A 74 21.37 -4.84 -9.95
C GLY A 74 20.05 -4.88 -9.19
N PHE A 75 20.09 -5.14 -7.88
CA PHE A 75 18.90 -5.12 -7.02
C PHE A 75 18.19 -3.76 -7.03
N PHE A 76 18.92 -2.65 -6.84
CA PHE A 76 18.32 -1.33 -6.78
C PHE A 76 17.74 -0.89 -8.13
N LEU A 77 18.42 -1.19 -9.24
CA LEU A 77 17.89 -0.97 -10.57
C LEU A 77 16.63 -1.82 -10.82
N GLY A 78 16.65 -3.08 -10.39
CA GLY A 78 15.52 -3.99 -10.55
C GLY A 78 14.32 -3.59 -9.69
N LEU A 79 14.58 -3.08 -8.48
CA LEU A 79 13.57 -2.50 -7.61
C LEU A 79 12.94 -1.26 -8.26
N ALA A 80 13.75 -0.32 -8.75
CA ALA A 80 13.25 0.90 -9.40
C ALA A 80 12.42 0.57 -10.64
N ALA A 81 12.93 -0.29 -11.54
CA ALA A 81 12.22 -0.70 -12.74
C ALA A 81 10.94 -1.50 -12.44
N GLY A 82 11.01 -2.46 -11.51
CA GLY A 82 9.84 -3.25 -11.11
C GLY A 82 8.72 -2.41 -10.50
N LEU A 83 9.05 -1.43 -9.66
CA LEU A 83 8.08 -0.47 -9.11
C LEU A 83 7.48 0.41 -10.20
N ALA A 84 8.30 0.95 -11.12
CA ALA A 84 7.82 1.78 -12.22
C ALA A 84 6.87 1.01 -13.14
N LEU A 85 7.24 -0.21 -13.55
CA LEU A 85 6.40 -1.08 -14.37
C LEU A 85 5.11 -1.47 -13.66
N ALA A 86 5.15 -1.73 -12.34
CA ALA A 86 3.94 -2.04 -11.57
C ALA A 86 2.97 -0.84 -11.53
N CYS A 87 3.48 0.37 -11.28
CA CYS A 87 2.67 1.60 -11.32
C CYS A 87 2.08 1.85 -12.71
N LEU A 88 2.85 1.65 -13.78
CA LEU A 88 2.37 1.79 -15.16
C LEU A 88 1.30 0.75 -15.50
N SER A 89 1.50 -0.51 -15.11
CA SER A 89 0.51 -1.59 -15.30
C SER A 89 -0.76 -1.40 -14.47
N ALA A 90 -0.65 -0.75 -13.30
CA ALA A 90 -1.81 -0.39 -12.49
C ALA A 90 -2.61 0.76 -13.12
N ALA A 91 -1.94 1.71 -13.77
CA ALA A 91 -2.58 2.82 -14.48
C ALA A 91 -3.15 2.41 -15.84
N PHE A 92 -2.49 1.49 -16.55
CA PHE A 92 -2.82 1.12 -17.94
C PHE A 92 -2.92 -0.39 -18.09
N ALA A 93 -4.15 -0.89 -18.26
CA ALA A 93 -4.40 -2.32 -18.46
C ALA A 93 -3.66 -2.92 -19.67
N PHE A 94 -3.46 -2.13 -20.73
CA PHE A 94 -2.68 -2.54 -21.91
C PHE A 94 -1.22 -2.90 -21.56
N VAL A 95 -0.56 -2.10 -20.73
CA VAL A 95 0.83 -2.35 -20.30
C VAL A 95 0.91 -3.67 -19.55
N ARG A 96 -0.08 -3.95 -18.69
CA ARG A 96 -0.16 -5.23 -17.96
C ARG A 96 -0.26 -6.43 -18.89
N VAL A 97 -1.10 -6.33 -19.94
CA VAL A 97 -1.26 -7.40 -20.94
C VAL A 97 0.05 -7.62 -21.71
N LEU A 98 0.72 -6.54 -22.12
CA LEU A 98 1.98 -6.60 -22.86
C LEU A 98 3.14 -7.21 -22.03
N LEU A 99 3.26 -6.84 -20.76
CA LEU A 99 4.35 -7.30 -19.89
C LEU A 99 4.14 -8.73 -19.37
N HIS A 100 2.91 -9.23 -19.35
CA HIS A 100 2.58 -10.55 -18.82
C HIS A 100 3.45 -11.69 -19.38
N PRO A 101 3.56 -11.90 -20.71
CA PRO A 101 4.39 -12.97 -21.26
C PRO A 101 5.87 -12.81 -20.90
N LEU A 102 6.40 -11.59 -20.92
CA LEU A 102 7.81 -11.32 -20.58
C LEU A 102 8.12 -11.70 -19.12
N VAL A 103 7.25 -11.31 -18.19
CA VAL A 103 7.40 -11.63 -16.77
C VAL A 103 7.34 -13.14 -16.53
N LEU A 104 6.48 -13.86 -17.26
CA LEU A 104 6.41 -15.32 -17.17
C LEU A 104 7.68 -15.99 -17.72
N THR A 105 8.18 -15.53 -18.87
CA THR A 105 9.42 -16.06 -19.46
C THR A 105 10.60 -15.90 -18.51
N VAL A 106 10.77 -14.72 -17.89
CA VAL A 106 11.88 -14.51 -16.94
C VAL A 106 11.72 -15.38 -15.69
N LYS A 107 10.48 -15.63 -15.24
CA LYS A 107 10.21 -16.51 -14.09
C LYS A 107 10.43 -17.99 -14.38
N SER A 108 10.21 -18.43 -15.61
CA SER A 108 10.25 -19.85 -15.98
C SER A 108 11.63 -20.32 -16.44
N VAL A 109 12.41 -19.44 -17.08
CA VAL A 109 13.74 -19.79 -17.60
C VAL A 109 14.76 -19.83 -16.45
N PRO A 110 15.57 -20.91 -16.33
CA PRO A 110 16.60 -21.01 -15.31
C PRO A 110 17.60 -19.85 -15.38
N VAL A 111 18.04 -19.36 -14.22
CA VAL A 111 19.02 -18.27 -14.12
C VAL A 111 20.28 -18.58 -14.92
N ALA A 112 20.77 -19.82 -14.86
CA ALA A 112 21.98 -20.24 -15.58
C ALA A 112 21.86 -20.04 -17.11
N SER A 113 20.68 -20.28 -17.69
CA SER A 113 20.44 -20.05 -19.12
C SER A 113 20.56 -18.56 -19.46
N PHE A 114 19.98 -17.68 -18.65
CA PHE A 114 20.14 -16.24 -18.83
C PHE A 114 21.59 -15.78 -18.65
N THR A 115 22.31 -16.36 -17.70
CA THR A 115 23.72 -16.03 -17.49
C THR A 115 24.57 -16.37 -18.71
N VAL A 116 24.45 -17.60 -19.22
CA VAL A 116 25.20 -18.04 -20.42
C VAL A 116 24.80 -17.22 -21.63
N LEU A 117 23.50 -16.94 -21.78
CA LEU A 117 22.99 -16.06 -22.84
C LEU A 117 23.63 -14.67 -22.71
N ALA A 118 23.55 -14.02 -21.55
CA ALA A 118 24.08 -12.68 -21.33
C ALA A 118 25.59 -12.54 -21.61
N LEU A 119 26.39 -13.59 -21.38
CA LEU A 119 27.81 -13.62 -21.72
C LEU A 119 28.09 -13.43 -23.22
N PHE A 120 27.15 -13.77 -24.09
CA PHE A 120 27.29 -13.56 -25.53
C PHE A 120 27.22 -12.08 -25.93
N TRP A 121 26.40 -11.27 -25.24
CA TRP A 121 26.23 -9.85 -25.55
C TRP A 121 27.09 -8.92 -24.70
N LEU A 122 27.43 -9.33 -23.47
CA LEU A 122 28.23 -8.51 -22.56
C LEU A 122 29.71 -8.62 -22.90
N ARG A 123 30.34 -7.47 -23.17
CA ARG A 123 31.80 -7.39 -23.35
C ARG A 123 32.58 -7.51 -22.04
N ASP A 124 31.95 -7.17 -20.92
CA ASP A 124 32.58 -7.13 -19.60
C ASP A 124 31.81 -8.03 -18.61
N ALA A 125 32.48 -9.09 -18.14
CA ALA A 125 31.96 -10.01 -17.14
C ALA A 125 31.69 -9.35 -15.78
N ALA A 126 32.26 -8.16 -15.51
CA ALA A 126 31.98 -7.39 -14.29
C ALA A 126 30.53 -6.90 -14.22
N ASN A 127 29.85 -6.71 -15.35
CA ASN A 127 28.45 -6.27 -15.40
C ASN A 127 27.45 -7.43 -15.40
N LEU A 128 27.93 -8.67 -15.53
CA LEU A 128 27.07 -9.85 -15.63
C LEU A 128 26.23 -10.06 -14.38
N SER A 129 26.83 -10.00 -13.19
CA SER A 129 26.10 -10.18 -11.94
C SER A 129 25.09 -9.05 -11.70
N MET A 130 25.44 -7.81 -12.06
CA MET A 130 24.51 -6.68 -12.02
C MET A 130 23.29 -6.92 -12.94
N LEU A 131 23.50 -7.35 -14.18
CA LEU A 131 22.43 -7.60 -15.15
C LEU A 131 21.51 -8.75 -14.72
N ILE A 132 22.09 -9.86 -14.26
CA ILE A 132 21.30 -11.03 -13.84
C ILE A 132 20.53 -10.73 -12.56
N SER A 133 21.14 -10.05 -11.59
CA SER A 133 20.46 -9.55 -10.40
C SER A 133 19.31 -8.60 -10.75
N PHE A 134 19.52 -7.66 -11.68
CA PHE A 134 18.47 -6.79 -12.21
C PHE A 134 17.32 -7.60 -12.80
N LEU A 135 17.62 -8.49 -13.75
CA LEU A 135 16.64 -9.29 -14.49
C LEU A 135 15.78 -10.14 -13.55
N MET A 136 16.38 -10.74 -12.51
CA MET A 136 15.68 -11.60 -11.56
C MET A 136 14.82 -10.83 -10.55
N VAL A 137 15.21 -9.61 -10.20
CA VAL A 137 14.49 -8.79 -9.21
C VAL A 137 13.26 -8.11 -9.81
N VAL A 138 13.33 -7.64 -11.06
CA VAL A 138 12.21 -6.96 -11.76
C VAL A 138 10.88 -7.71 -11.67
N PRO A 139 10.76 -9.00 -12.08
CA PRO A 139 9.47 -9.70 -12.11
C PRO A 139 8.91 -9.97 -10.71
N VAL A 140 9.77 -10.10 -9.70
CA VAL A 140 9.36 -10.29 -8.29
C VAL A 140 8.77 -9.00 -7.73
N VAL A 141 9.46 -7.87 -7.94
CA VAL A 141 9.00 -6.55 -7.52
C VAL A 141 7.74 -6.14 -8.26
N TYR A 142 7.73 -6.33 -9.57
CA TYR A 142 6.57 -6.05 -10.43
C TYR A 142 5.32 -6.77 -9.93
N ALA A 143 5.38 -8.09 -9.79
CA ALA A 143 4.20 -8.89 -9.47
C ALA A 143 3.59 -8.56 -8.10
N ASN A 144 4.41 -8.54 -7.05
CA ASN A 144 3.94 -8.26 -5.68
C ASN A 144 3.42 -6.83 -5.52
N THR A 145 4.06 -5.86 -6.19
CA THR A 145 3.64 -4.45 -6.11
C THR A 145 2.35 -4.23 -6.90
N LEU A 146 2.25 -4.80 -8.11
CA LEU A 146 1.05 -4.69 -8.94
C LEU A 146 -0.15 -5.33 -8.25
N GLU A 147 0.02 -6.52 -7.67
CA GLU A 147 -1.04 -7.19 -6.91
C GLU A 147 -1.52 -6.33 -5.73
N ALA A 148 -0.59 -5.75 -4.96
CA ALA A 148 -0.93 -4.84 -3.86
C ALA A 148 -1.67 -3.58 -4.34
N LEU A 149 -1.27 -3.00 -5.48
CA LEU A 149 -1.95 -1.84 -6.07
C LEU A 149 -3.36 -2.18 -6.58
N LEU A 150 -3.53 -3.36 -7.18
CA LEU A 150 -4.83 -3.83 -7.69
C LEU A 150 -5.78 -4.26 -6.56
N SER A 151 -5.25 -4.63 -5.39
CA SER A 151 -6.06 -4.92 -4.20
C SER A 151 -6.62 -3.70 -3.47
N VAL A 152 -6.29 -2.48 -3.92
CA VAL A 152 -6.85 -1.25 -3.36
C VAL A 152 -8.36 -1.24 -3.57
N ASP A 153 -9.11 -1.05 -2.48
CA ASP A 153 -10.56 -0.89 -2.51
C ASP A 153 -10.97 0.22 -3.51
N ALA A 154 -11.80 -0.14 -4.48
CA ALA A 154 -12.34 0.75 -5.50
C ALA A 154 -13.09 1.96 -4.93
N ALA A 155 -13.57 1.88 -3.69
CA ALA A 155 -14.20 2.97 -2.99
C ALA A 155 -13.24 4.15 -2.68
N LEU A 156 -11.96 3.88 -2.43
CA LEU A 156 -10.99 4.94 -2.07
C LEU A 156 -10.66 5.87 -3.26
N PRO A 157 -10.41 5.38 -4.50
CA PRO A 157 -10.29 6.24 -5.67
C PRO A 157 -11.56 7.06 -5.96
N GLU A 158 -12.76 6.49 -5.79
CA GLU A 158 -14.00 7.25 -5.93
C GLU A 158 -14.09 8.39 -4.90
N MET A 159 -13.73 8.12 -3.64
CA MET A 159 -13.63 9.14 -2.59
C MET A 159 -12.62 10.23 -2.98
N ALA A 160 -11.45 9.85 -3.45
CA ALA A 160 -10.43 10.79 -3.91
C ALA A 160 -10.94 11.71 -5.04
N LYS A 161 -11.73 11.16 -5.97
CA LYS A 161 -12.36 11.92 -7.06
C LYS A 161 -13.38 12.94 -6.53
N VAL A 162 -14.28 12.52 -5.63
CA VAL A 162 -15.33 13.40 -5.06
C VAL A 162 -14.71 14.57 -4.30
N PHE A 163 -13.74 14.29 -3.42
CA PHE A 163 -13.06 15.33 -2.65
C PHE A 163 -11.95 16.06 -3.43
N ARG A 164 -11.81 15.76 -4.74
CA ARG A 164 -10.83 16.39 -5.66
C ARG A 164 -9.39 16.35 -5.12
N LEU A 165 -8.98 15.18 -4.59
CA LEU A 165 -7.61 14.97 -4.16
C LEU A 165 -6.67 14.99 -5.38
N GLY A 166 -5.62 15.81 -5.32
CA GLY A 166 -4.60 15.86 -6.37
C GLY A 166 -3.79 14.57 -6.46
N ALA A 167 -3.23 14.29 -7.64
CA ALA A 167 -2.53 13.03 -7.95
C ALA A 167 -1.44 12.67 -6.92
N VAL A 168 -0.63 13.65 -6.50
CA VAL A 168 0.43 13.44 -5.50
C VAL A 168 -0.14 13.02 -4.15
N ARG A 169 -1.25 13.63 -3.72
CA ARG A 169 -1.91 13.34 -2.45
C ARG A 169 -2.54 11.95 -2.49
N THR A 170 -3.23 11.62 -3.59
CA THR A 170 -3.80 10.29 -3.84
C THR A 170 -2.72 9.21 -3.86
N ALA A 171 -1.63 9.42 -4.60
CA ALA A 171 -0.49 8.49 -4.65
C ALA A 171 0.11 8.26 -3.26
N ARG A 172 0.32 9.32 -2.48
CA ARG A 172 0.99 9.25 -1.18
C ARG A 172 0.14 8.64 -0.06
N TYR A 173 -1.15 8.95 0.01
CA TYR A 173 -1.98 8.57 1.16
C TYR A 173 -2.94 7.42 0.89
N ILE A 174 -3.19 7.08 -0.37
CA ILE A 174 -4.06 5.96 -0.75
C ILE A 174 -3.21 4.82 -1.32
N TYR A 175 -2.46 5.07 -2.40
CA TYR A 175 -1.74 4.00 -3.09
C TYR A 175 -0.44 3.55 -2.38
N ALA A 176 0.39 4.48 -1.88
CA ALA A 176 1.67 4.10 -1.27
C ALA A 176 1.51 3.23 0.00
N PRO A 177 0.58 3.52 0.94
CA PRO A 177 0.36 2.64 2.10
C PRO A 177 -0.21 1.28 1.71
N ALA A 178 -1.00 1.21 0.63
CA ALA A 178 -1.52 -0.05 0.11
C ALA A 178 -0.45 -0.88 -0.61
N ALA A 179 0.48 -0.22 -1.32
CA ALA A 179 1.60 -0.88 -1.99
C ALA A 179 2.69 -1.36 -1.03
N ALA A 180 2.87 -0.68 0.12
CA ALA A 180 3.98 -0.92 1.04
C ALA A 180 4.14 -2.40 1.48
N PRO A 181 3.08 -3.14 1.86
CA PRO A 181 3.19 -4.56 2.16
C PRO A 181 3.71 -5.40 0.98
N GLY A 182 3.22 -5.12 -0.24
CA GLY A 182 3.65 -5.78 -1.48
C GLY A 182 5.12 -5.50 -1.80
N VAL A 183 5.55 -4.24 -1.69
CA VAL A 183 6.96 -3.85 -1.86
C VAL A 183 7.85 -4.52 -0.82
N ARG A 184 7.41 -4.61 0.43
CA ARG A 184 8.16 -5.26 1.50
C ARG A 184 8.30 -6.77 1.27
N ALA A 185 7.24 -7.44 0.83
CA ALA A 185 7.26 -8.84 0.45
C ALA A 185 8.22 -9.06 -0.75
N ALA A 186 8.11 -8.20 -1.77
CA ALA A 186 9.00 -8.22 -2.92
C ALA A 186 10.47 -8.08 -2.54
N CYS A 187 10.83 -7.11 -1.71
CA CYS A 187 12.20 -6.90 -1.28
C CYS A 187 12.76 -8.10 -0.50
N ARG A 188 11.94 -8.75 0.34
CA ARG A 188 12.37 -9.95 1.07
C ARG A 188 12.72 -11.10 0.11
N VAL A 189 11.84 -11.37 -0.84
CA VAL A 189 12.06 -12.45 -1.84
C VAL A 189 13.19 -12.07 -2.81
N GLY A 190 13.15 -10.85 -3.31
CA GLY A 190 14.08 -10.30 -4.29
C GLY A 190 15.51 -10.25 -3.79
N LEU A 191 15.75 -9.91 -2.52
CA LEU A 191 17.11 -9.91 -1.95
C LEU A 191 17.72 -11.32 -1.89
N GLY A 192 16.97 -12.29 -1.36
CA GLY A 192 17.45 -13.68 -1.33
C GLY A 192 17.70 -14.24 -2.73
N LEU A 193 16.86 -13.89 -3.71
CA LEU A 193 17.05 -14.28 -5.11
C LEU A 193 18.25 -13.59 -5.75
N CYS A 194 18.44 -12.30 -5.46
CA CYS A 194 19.51 -11.47 -6.01
C CYS A 194 20.90 -11.99 -5.63
N TRP A 195 21.12 -12.36 -4.37
CA TRP A 195 22.39 -12.95 -3.93
C TRP A 195 22.66 -14.30 -4.58
N LYS A 196 21.65 -15.17 -4.66
CA LYS A 196 21.77 -16.49 -5.29
C LYS A 196 22.10 -16.38 -6.76
N SER A 197 21.34 -15.57 -7.49
CA SER A 197 21.49 -15.40 -8.94
C SER A 197 22.73 -14.60 -9.30
N GLY A 198 23.05 -13.54 -8.57
CA GLY A 198 24.22 -12.70 -8.78
C GLY A 198 25.54 -13.46 -8.57
N VAL A 199 25.67 -14.20 -7.46
CA VAL A 199 26.86 -15.03 -7.23
C VAL A 199 26.95 -16.18 -8.24
N ALA A 200 25.84 -16.85 -8.56
CA ALA A 200 25.85 -17.89 -9.59
C ALA A 200 26.29 -17.34 -10.95
N ALA A 201 25.88 -16.11 -11.27
CA ALA A 201 26.31 -15.43 -12.48
C ALA A 201 27.83 -15.18 -12.49
N GLU A 202 28.39 -14.74 -11.36
CA GLU A 202 29.84 -14.57 -11.22
C GLU A 202 30.62 -15.90 -11.34
N VAL A 203 30.09 -17.00 -10.79
CA VAL A 203 30.73 -18.33 -10.90
C VAL A 203 30.75 -18.81 -12.35
N ILE A 204 29.65 -18.62 -13.09
CA ILE A 204 29.56 -19.04 -14.51
C ILE A 204 30.39 -18.12 -15.40
N GLY A 205 30.39 -16.81 -15.12
CA GLY A 205 31.10 -15.80 -15.90
C GLY A 205 32.57 -15.61 -15.52
N ILE A 206 33.05 -16.27 -14.46
CA ILE A 206 34.42 -16.16 -13.91
C ILE A 206 34.81 -14.68 -13.77
N THR A 207 33.97 -13.92 -13.07
CA THR A 207 34.15 -12.47 -12.95
C THR A 207 35.35 -12.16 -12.05
N SER A 208 36.38 -11.50 -12.59
CA SER A 208 37.58 -11.17 -11.83
C SER A 208 37.31 -10.31 -10.58
N GLY A 209 37.99 -10.64 -9.47
CA GLY A 209 37.90 -9.96 -8.19
C GLY A 209 36.54 -10.16 -7.50
N SER A 210 35.89 -11.31 -7.71
CA SER A 210 34.52 -11.53 -7.24
C SER A 210 34.39 -12.77 -6.33
N LEU A 211 33.32 -12.79 -5.53
CA LEU A 211 32.96 -13.95 -4.69
C LEU A 211 32.76 -15.21 -5.53
N GLY A 212 32.13 -15.09 -6.70
CA GLY A 212 31.96 -16.21 -7.62
C GLY A 212 33.27 -16.74 -8.20
N GLU A 213 34.23 -15.88 -8.53
CA GLU A 213 35.57 -16.32 -8.93
C GLU A 213 36.28 -17.06 -7.80
N MET A 214 36.18 -16.59 -6.55
CA MET A 214 36.79 -17.29 -5.41
C MET A 214 36.19 -18.69 -5.21
N LEU A 215 34.87 -18.84 -5.38
CA LEU A 215 34.22 -20.15 -5.35
C LEU A 215 34.69 -21.05 -6.51
N TYR A 216 34.83 -20.49 -7.71
CA TYR A 216 35.32 -21.22 -8.87
C TYR A 216 36.76 -21.69 -8.67
N ASN A 217 37.65 -20.82 -8.17
CA ASN A 217 39.04 -21.15 -7.90
C ASN A 217 39.18 -22.18 -6.77
N ALA A 218 38.39 -22.07 -5.69
CA ALA A 218 38.37 -23.07 -4.63
C ALA A 218 37.97 -24.46 -5.16
N LYS A 219 37.01 -24.51 -6.11
CA LYS A 219 36.63 -25.74 -6.80
C LYS A 219 37.78 -26.26 -7.68
N LEU A 220 38.44 -25.41 -8.46
CA LEU A 220 39.59 -25.81 -9.29
C LEU A 220 40.74 -26.39 -8.47
N LEU A 221 41.01 -25.78 -7.31
CA LEU A 221 42.06 -26.20 -6.37
C LEU A 221 41.61 -27.36 -5.45
N LEU A 222 40.38 -27.86 -5.61
CA LEU A 222 39.79 -28.91 -4.76
C LEU A 222 39.87 -28.59 -3.25
N SER A 223 39.85 -27.30 -2.89
CA SER A 223 39.89 -26.84 -1.51
C SER A 223 38.48 -26.74 -0.95
N ALA A 224 38.02 -27.80 -0.30
CA ALA A 224 36.71 -27.81 0.36
C ALA A 224 36.60 -26.69 1.42
N ALA A 225 37.67 -26.45 2.19
CA ALA A 225 37.67 -25.43 3.24
C ALA A 225 37.45 -24.02 2.67
N ASP A 226 38.12 -23.66 1.56
CA ASP A 226 37.92 -22.36 0.90
C ASP A 226 36.52 -22.25 0.29
N LEU A 227 36.03 -23.31 -0.35
CA LEU A 227 34.69 -23.33 -0.95
C LEU A 227 33.61 -23.07 0.10
N PHE A 228 33.67 -23.76 1.24
CA PHE A 228 32.74 -23.57 2.35
C PHE A 228 32.93 -22.22 3.05
N ALA A 229 34.17 -21.72 3.17
CA ALA A 229 34.45 -20.40 3.73
C ALA A 229 33.80 -19.29 2.92
N TRP A 230 34.03 -19.25 1.60
CA TRP A 230 33.40 -18.25 0.72
C TRP A 230 31.88 -18.40 0.65
N THR A 231 31.36 -19.63 0.68
CA THR A 231 29.91 -19.88 0.77
C THR A 231 29.33 -19.32 2.07
N LEU A 232 30.03 -19.48 3.20
CA LEU A 232 29.63 -18.91 4.48
C LEU A 232 29.66 -17.36 4.44
N VAL A 233 30.66 -16.76 3.79
CA VAL A 233 30.70 -15.29 3.56
C VAL A 233 29.45 -14.83 2.80
N ILE A 234 29.08 -15.51 1.71
CA ILE A 234 27.88 -15.17 0.92
C ILE A 234 26.61 -15.27 1.77
N ILE A 235 26.47 -16.33 2.58
CA ILE A 235 25.32 -16.52 3.48
C ILE A 235 25.24 -15.37 4.50
N LEU A 236 26.36 -15.02 5.13
CA LEU A 236 26.42 -13.95 6.13
C LEU A 236 26.13 -12.58 5.52
N LEU A 237 26.68 -12.28 4.35
CA LEU A 237 26.41 -11.04 3.61
C LEU A 237 24.94 -10.94 3.20
N SER A 238 24.37 -12.01 2.64
CA SER A 238 22.97 -12.06 2.25
C SER A 238 22.05 -11.82 3.45
N PHE A 239 22.29 -12.51 4.57
CA PHE A 239 21.48 -12.35 5.77
C PHE A 239 21.63 -10.96 6.39
N GLY A 240 22.87 -10.48 6.53
CA GLY A 240 23.17 -9.16 7.10
C GLY A 240 22.52 -8.03 6.29
N PHE A 241 22.66 -8.10 4.96
CA PHE A 241 22.07 -7.11 4.06
C PHE A 241 20.53 -7.16 4.09
N GLU A 242 19.92 -8.34 4.04
CA GLU A 242 18.45 -8.48 4.13
C GLU A 242 17.91 -7.80 5.40
N LYS A 243 18.54 -8.07 6.55
CA LYS A 243 18.12 -7.46 7.82
C LYS A 243 18.29 -5.95 7.83
N LEU A 244 19.44 -5.45 7.38
CA LEU A 244 19.71 -4.01 7.33
C LEU A 244 18.76 -3.29 6.38
N PHE A 245 18.56 -3.84 5.18
CA PHE A 245 17.69 -3.27 4.16
C PHE A 245 16.23 -3.27 4.59
N LEU A 246 15.71 -4.38 5.11
CA LEU A 246 14.32 -4.44 5.58
C LEU A 246 14.08 -3.54 6.79
N ALA A 247 15.09 -3.35 7.65
CA ALA A 247 15.02 -2.37 8.74
C ALA A 247 14.98 -0.93 8.20
N ALA A 248 15.81 -0.60 7.21
CA ALA A 248 15.79 0.71 6.55
C ALA A 248 14.45 0.96 5.82
N LEU A 249 13.95 -0.04 5.09
CA LEU A 249 12.66 0.02 4.40
C LEU A 249 11.51 0.22 5.38
N GLY A 250 11.52 -0.46 6.53
CA GLY A 250 10.50 -0.26 7.58
C GLY A 250 10.50 1.16 8.16
N ARG A 251 11.68 1.79 8.31
CA ARG A 251 11.78 3.20 8.71
C ARG A 251 11.23 4.14 7.63
N ALA A 252 11.56 3.88 6.36
CA ALA A 252 11.04 4.64 5.23
C ALA A 252 9.51 4.51 5.10
N GLU A 253 8.98 3.29 5.20
CA GLU A 253 7.55 2.98 5.21
C GLU A 253 6.83 3.77 6.31
N HIS A 254 7.35 3.76 7.54
CA HIS A 254 6.78 4.54 8.63
C HIS A 254 6.84 6.05 8.38
N ALA A 255 7.95 6.57 7.84
CA ALA A 255 8.11 7.99 7.54
C ALA A 255 7.16 8.47 6.44
N VAL A 256 6.83 7.62 5.47
CA VAL A 256 5.90 7.92 4.37
C VAL A 256 4.44 7.76 4.81
N CYS A 257 4.10 6.65 5.46
CA CYS A 257 2.71 6.26 5.73
C CYS A 257 2.12 6.84 7.02
N ARG A 258 2.92 7.23 8.02
CA ARG A 258 2.41 7.76 9.30
C ARG A 258 2.32 9.28 9.38
N ARG A 259 2.74 10.01 8.35
CA ARG A 259 2.61 11.47 8.38
C ARG A 259 1.15 11.84 8.25
N CYS A 260 0.65 12.58 9.23
CA CYS A 260 -0.65 13.23 9.13
C CYS A 260 -0.67 14.07 7.84
N PRO A 261 -1.71 13.95 6.99
CA PRO A 261 -1.81 14.78 5.80
C PRO A 261 -1.83 16.26 6.17
N PRO A 262 -1.07 17.11 5.46
CA PRO A 262 -1.25 18.55 5.61
C PRO A 262 -2.67 18.92 5.13
N PRO A 263 -3.29 19.96 5.71
CA PRO A 263 -4.62 20.40 5.30
C PRO A 263 -4.66 20.75 3.82
N MET A 264 -5.84 20.64 3.20
CA MET A 264 -6.01 21.12 1.82
C MET A 264 -5.90 22.65 1.78
N ARG A 265 -5.47 23.18 0.63
CA ARG A 265 -5.59 24.62 0.38
C ARG A 265 -7.08 24.93 0.16
N ARG A 266 -7.58 25.95 0.85
CA ARG A 266 -8.97 26.42 0.66
C ARG A 266 -9.16 26.89 -0.78
N GLN A 267 -10.24 26.45 -1.41
CA GLN A 267 -10.61 26.80 -2.77
C GLN A 267 -12.11 27.09 -2.71
N SER A 268 -12.44 28.35 -2.36
CA SER A 268 -13.79 28.80 -2.02
C SER A 268 -14.81 28.23 -3.02
N ALA A 269 -15.63 27.30 -2.55
CA ALA A 269 -16.81 26.86 -3.27
C ALA A 269 -18.00 27.66 -2.76
N ALA A 270 -18.52 28.57 -3.57
CA ALA A 270 -19.75 29.26 -3.25
C ALA A 270 -20.90 28.23 -3.17
N PRO A 271 -21.83 28.35 -2.20
CA PRO A 271 -23.05 27.57 -2.18
C PRO A 271 -23.79 27.68 -3.53
N ALA A 272 -24.19 26.55 -4.09
CA ALA A 272 -24.84 26.50 -5.40
C ALA A 272 -26.08 25.61 -5.35
N ALA A 273 -27.11 25.99 -6.11
CA ALA A 273 -28.28 25.14 -6.30
C ALA A 273 -27.87 23.92 -7.14
N LEU A 274 -28.27 22.72 -6.71
CA LEU A 274 -28.17 21.51 -7.50
C LEU A 274 -29.52 21.17 -8.10
N ARG A 275 -29.55 20.70 -9.33
CA ARG A 275 -30.78 20.28 -9.99
C ARG A 275 -30.53 18.99 -10.77
N ALA A 276 -31.40 18.03 -10.55
CA ALA A 276 -31.64 16.91 -11.46
C ALA A 276 -32.87 17.26 -12.28
N ASP A 277 -32.78 17.19 -13.61
CA ASP A 277 -33.91 17.47 -14.50
C ASP A 277 -34.19 16.28 -15.43
N GLY A 278 -35.35 15.66 -15.25
CA GLY A 278 -35.82 14.54 -16.06
C GLY A 278 -34.84 13.37 -16.06
N VAL A 279 -34.16 13.09 -14.95
CA VAL A 279 -33.04 12.16 -14.92
C VAL A 279 -33.50 10.71 -14.95
N TRP A 280 -32.97 9.96 -15.93
CA TRP A 280 -33.15 8.52 -16.05
C TRP A 280 -31.84 7.79 -15.80
N LYS A 281 -31.93 6.63 -15.13
CA LYS A 281 -30.79 5.72 -15.01
C LYS A 281 -31.22 4.27 -14.96
N SER A 282 -30.57 3.44 -15.76
CA SER A 282 -30.73 2.00 -15.81
C SER A 282 -29.38 1.29 -15.62
N PHE A 283 -29.41 0.11 -15.00
CA PHE A 283 -28.26 -0.80 -14.91
C PHE A 283 -28.67 -2.18 -15.41
N HIS A 284 -27.90 -2.75 -16.36
CA HIS A 284 -28.16 -4.08 -16.92
C HIS A 284 -29.62 -4.26 -17.40
N GLY A 285 -30.19 -3.23 -18.05
CA GLY A 285 -31.58 -3.23 -18.52
C GLY A 285 -32.64 -2.90 -17.46
N ASN A 286 -32.29 -2.84 -16.18
CA ASN A 286 -33.22 -2.48 -15.11
C ASN A 286 -33.20 -0.96 -14.85
N ALA A 287 -34.32 -0.30 -15.14
CA ALA A 287 -34.51 1.11 -14.80
C ALA A 287 -34.58 1.30 -13.27
N VAL A 288 -33.68 2.14 -12.75
CA VAL A 288 -33.53 2.49 -11.33
C VAL A 288 -34.08 3.88 -11.03
N LEU A 289 -33.86 4.84 -11.92
CA LEU A 289 -34.46 6.19 -11.84
C LEU A 289 -35.24 6.47 -13.13
N CYS A 290 -36.47 6.99 -12.99
CA CYS A 290 -37.39 7.23 -14.09
C CYS A 290 -37.87 8.68 -14.10
N GLY A 291 -37.15 9.56 -14.80
CA GLY A 291 -37.57 10.96 -15.00
C GLY A 291 -37.54 11.81 -13.73
N VAL A 292 -36.53 11.63 -12.88
CA VAL A 292 -36.44 12.37 -11.61
C VAL A 292 -36.08 13.82 -11.87
N THR A 293 -37.01 14.73 -11.57
CA THR A 293 -36.78 16.18 -11.54
C THR A 293 -36.83 16.69 -10.10
N GLN A 294 -35.70 17.15 -9.58
CA GLN A 294 -35.57 17.69 -8.23
C GLN A 294 -34.54 18.80 -8.17
N SER A 295 -34.85 19.88 -7.44
CA SER A 295 -33.92 20.97 -7.13
C SER A 295 -33.56 20.96 -5.64
N PHE A 296 -32.31 21.35 -5.35
CA PHE A 296 -31.73 21.47 -4.03
C PHE A 296 -31.08 22.86 -3.92
N ALA A 297 -31.78 23.81 -3.31
CA ALA A 297 -31.35 25.20 -3.19
C ALA A 297 -30.26 25.37 -2.10
N PRO A 298 -29.40 26.39 -2.19
CA PRO A 298 -28.52 26.77 -1.08
C PRO A 298 -29.33 27.07 0.18
N GLY A 299 -28.80 26.67 1.33
CA GLY A 299 -29.39 26.95 2.65
C GLY A 299 -30.52 26.01 3.07
N GLU A 300 -31.05 25.16 2.17
CA GLU A 300 -32.03 24.14 2.56
C GLU A 300 -31.37 22.80 2.91
N ALA A 301 -31.97 22.12 3.89
CA ALA A 301 -31.80 20.69 4.08
C ALA A 301 -32.94 19.96 3.36
N VAL A 302 -32.61 18.95 2.56
CA VAL A 302 -33.56 18.14 1.81
C VAL A 302 -33.35 16.67 2.15
N CYS A 303 -34.41 16.00 2.60
CA CYS A 303 -34.41 14.57 2.84
C CYS A 303 -35.08 13.84 1.68
N VAL A 304 -34.29 13.14 0.88
CA VAL A 304 -34.78 12.26 -0.17
C VAL A 304 -35.09 10.89 0.43
N MET A 305 -36.37 10.61 0.53
CA MET A 305 -36.93 9.42 1.17
C MET A 305 -37.46 8.45 0.13
N ALA A 306 -37.16 7.16 0.33
CA ALA A 306 -37.74 6.05 -0.41
C ALA A 306 -37.35 4.70 0.24
N PRO A 307 -38.04 3.60 -0.10
CA PRO A 307 -37.62 2.25 0.32
C PRO A 307 -36.19 1.90 -0.11
N SER A 308 -35.60 0.89 0.53
CA SER A 308 -34.32 0.32 0.10
C SER A 308 -34.44 -0.20 -1.34
N GLY A 309 -33.43 0.05 -2.17
CA GLY A 309 -33.43 -0.33 -3.59
C GLY A 309 -34.12 0.66 -4.54
N ALA A 310 -34.79 1.70 -4.05
CA ALA A 310 -35.48 2.70 -4.89
C ALA A 310 -34.55 3.71 -5.63
N GLY A 311 -33.23 3.47 -5.65
CA GLY A 311 -32.29 4.31 -6.39
C GLY A 311 -31.76 5.55 -5.66
N LYS A 312 -31.92 5.67 -4.34
CA LYS A 312 -31.44 6.83 -3.56
C LYS A 312 -29.92 7.06 -3.70
N THR A 313 -29.12 6.01 -3.46
CA THR A 313 -27.67 6.04 -3.69
C THR A 313 -27.34 6.28 -5.16
N THR A 314 -28.16 5.81 -6.10
CA THR A 314 -27.99 6.10 -7.54
C THR A 314 -28.15 7.59 -7.82
N LEU A 315 -29.16 8.25 -7.25
CA LEU A 315 -29.33 9.71 -7.38
C LEU A 315 -28.10 10.46 -6.84
N LEU A 316 -27.60 10.08 -5.66
CA LEU A 316 -26.39 10.69 -5.11
C LEU A 316 -25.17 10.48 -6.03
N ARG A 317 -24.98 9.28 -6.58
CA ARG A 317 -23.88 8.99 -7.52
C ARG A 317 -23.96 9.84 -8.79
N LEU A 318 -25.17 10.14 -9.28
CA LEU A 318 -25.38 11.03 -10.42
C LEU A 318 -25.04 12.49 -10.07
N LEU A 319 -25.52 12.99 -8.92
CA LEU A 319 -25.20 14.33 -8.42
C LEU A 319 -23.69 14.51 -8.23
N LEU A 320 -22.99 13.48 -7.73
CA LEU A 320 -21.54 13.47 -7.54
C LEU A 320 -20.71 13.37 -8.84
N GLY A 321 -21.35 13.11 -9.99
CA GLY A 321 -20.64 12.83 -11.24
C GLY A 321 -19.83 11.51 -11.21
N LEU A 322 -20.23 10.57 -10.34
CA LEU A 322 -19.68 9.20 -10.30
C LEU A 322 -20.35 8.28 -11.31
N ALA A 323 -21.57 8.62 -11.75
CA ALA A 323 -22.26 8.00 -12.87
C ALA A 323 -22.79 9.10 -13.80
N ARG A 324 -23.02 8.76 -15.07
CA ARG A 324 -23.72 9.62 -16.02
C ARG A 324 -25.19 9.19 -16.12
N PRO A 325 -26.14 10.14 -16.21
CA PRO A 325 -27.53 9.82 -16.50
C PRO A 325 -27.64 9.26 -17.92
N ASP A 326 -28.64 8.41 -18.17
CA ASP A 326 -28.93 7.88 -19.50
C ASP A 326 -29.80 8.88 -20.31
N ARG A 327 -30.65 9.64 -19.60
CA ARG A 327 -31.43 10.79 -20.12
C ARG A 327 -31.57 11.86 -19.03
N GLY A 328 -31.86 13.09 -19.43
CA GLY A 328 -31.95 14.24 -18.52
C GLY A 328 -30.57 14.81 -18.16
N GLU A 329 -30.54 15.79 -17.27
CA GLU A 329 -29.33 16.54 -16.95
C GLU A 329 -29.17 16.79 -15.44
N ILE A 330 -27.91 16.87 -15.00
CA ILE A 330 -27.52 17.34 -13.66
C ILE A 330 -26.84 18.71 -13.81
N SER A 331 -27.37 19.73 -13.13
CA SER A 331 -26.82 21.09 -13.16
C SER A 331 -26.52 21.64 -11.76
N PRO A 332 -25.44 22.44 -11.60
CA PRO A 332 -24.35 22.62 -12.56
C PRO A 332 -23.48 21.36 -12.67
N ALA A 333 -23.11 20.99 -13.90
CA ALA A 333 -22.22 19.87 -14.13
C ALA A 333 -20.86 20.11 -13.45
N GLY A 334 -20.36 19.12 -12.73
CA GLY A 334 -19.05 19.23 -12.08
C GLY A 334 -19.00 20.24 -10.93
N ALA A 335 -20.12 20.47 -10.22
CA ALA A 335 -20.11 21.15 -8.94
C ALA A 335 -19.08 20.52 -7.98
N LYS A 336 -18.45 21.33 -7.10
CA LYS A 336 -17.56 20.80 -6.07
C LYS A 336 -18.41 20.34 -4.89
N LEU A 337 -18.65 19.04 -4.80
CA LEU A 337 -19.52 18.45 -3.78
C LEU A 337 -18.72 17.68 -2.74
N SER A 338 -19.27 17.55 -1.54
CA SER A 338 -18.75 16.65 -0.51
C SER A 338 -19.79 15.59 -0.16
N CYS A 339 -19.32 14.43 0.29
CA CYS A 339 -20.19 13.28 0.54
C CYS A 339 -19.81 12.49 1.79
N ALA A 340 -20.80 12.15 2.60
CA ALA A 340 -20.72 11.03 3.53
C ALA A 340 -21.37 9.82 2.86
N PHE A 341 -20.55 8.86 2.42
CA PHE A 341 -21.01 7.66 1.72
C PHE A 341 -21.63 6.63 2.68
N GLN A 342 -22.49 5.76 2.14
CA GLN A 342 -23.13 4.70 2.90
C GLN A 342 -22.11 3.68 3.46
N GLU A 343 -21.08 3.34 2.68
CA GLU A 343 -19.90 2.60 3.16
C GLU A 343 -18.81 3.61 3.55
N GLU A 344 -18.19 3.45 4.71
CA GLU A 344 -17.20 4.40 5.21
C GLU A 344 -15.90 4.34 4.39
N ARG A 345 -15.81 5.19 3.36
CA ARG A 345 -14.63 5.30 2.47
C ARG A 345 -13.48 6.06 3.14
N LEU A 346 -12.93 5.49 4.20
CA LEU A 346 -11.85 6.07 5.00
C LEU A 346 -10.54 5.33 4.75
N VAL A 347 -9.43 6.05 4.77
CA VAL A 347 -8.10 5.45 4.64
C VAL A 347 -7.77 4.73 5.96
N PRO A 348 -7.67 3.38 5.98
CA PRO A 348 -7.65 2.60 7.22
C PRO A 348 -6.47 2.90 8.14
N GLY A 349 -5.33 3.25 7.56
CA GLY A 349 -4.09 3.55 8.28
C GLY A 349 -4.01 4.96 8.86
N LEU A 350 -4.86 5.88 8.42
CA LEU A 350 -4.89 7.26 8.92
C LEU A 350 -5.77 7.35 10.16
N SER A 351 -5.48 8.34 11.02
CA SER A 351 -6.35 8.66 12.15
C SER A 351 -7.67 9.28 11.71
N ALA A 352 -8.62 9.43 12.64
CA ALA A 352 -9.86 10.18 12.38
C ALA A 352 -9.55 11.61 11.88
N VAL A 353 -8.66 12.31 12.59
CA VAL A 353 -8.14 13.63 12.18
C VAL A 353 -7.45 13.57 10.83
N GLY A 354 -6.58 12.56 10.61
CA GLY A 354 -5.86 12.42 9.35
C GLY A 354 -6.79 12.25 8.15
N ASN A 355 -7.90 11.51 8.30
CA ASN A 355 -8.91 11.35 7.26
C ASN A 355 -9.64 12.66 6.92
N VAL A 356 -9.89 13.52 7.90
CA VAL A 356 -10.47 14.85 7.68
C VAL A 356 -9.46 15.74 6.95
N LEU A 357 -8.24 15.86 7.47
CA LEU A 357 -7.18 16.71 6.89
C LEU A 357 -6.77 16.28 5.48
N LEU A 358 -6.92 15.00 5.14
CA LEU A 358 -6.71 14.49 3.80
C LEU A 358 -7.58 15.22 2.76
N ALA A 359 -8.82 15.56 3.13
CA ALA A 359 -9.85 16.04 2.21
C ALA A 359 -10.40 17.45 2.51
N CYS A 360 -10.01 18.06 3.63
CA CYS A 360 -10.58 19.31 4.11
C CYS A 360 -9.50 20.40 4.29
N PRO A 361 -9.82 21.68 4.02
CA PRO A 361 -8.93 22.80 4.27
C PRO A 361 -9.08 23.36 5.69
N CYS A 362 -9.00 22.49 6.70
CA CYS A 362 -9.12 22.85 8.11
C CYS A 362 -7.85 22.52 8.87
N THR A 363 -7.55 23.23 9.96
CA THR A 363 -6.42 22.90 10.84
C THR A 363 -6.70 21.63 11.64
N GLN A 364 -5.66 21.05 12.23
CA GLN A 364 -5.83 19.93 13.16
C GLN A 364 -6.74 20.30 14.35
N ALA A 365 -6.60 21.51 14.90
CA ALA A 365 -7.42 21.98 16.02
C ALA A 365 -8.91 22.06 15.65
N GLN A 366 -9.23 22.56 14.45
CA GLN A 366 -10.61 22.60 13.94
C GLN A 366 -11.19 21.19 13.74
N ALA A 367 -10.39 20.24 13.23
CA ALA A 367 -10.82 18.86 13.11
C ALA A 367 -11.09 18.23 14.49
N GLU A 368 -10.20 18.43 15.46
CA GLU A 368 -10.37 17.93 16.83
C GLU A 368 -11.58 18.57 17.53
N GLU A 369 -11.87 19.84 17.29
CA GLU A 369 -13.09 20.51 17.76
C GLU A 369 -14.37 19.90 17.17
N ALA A 370 -14.39 19.67 15.85
CA ALA A 370 -15.50 18.98 15.21
C ALA A 370 -15.72 17.57 15.78
N PHE A 371 -14.65 16.84 16.08
CA PHE A 371 -14.75 15.54 16.72
C PHE A 371 -15.28 15.62 18.16
N ARG A 372 -14.89 16.65 18.94
CA ARG A 372 -15.47 16.89 20.27
C ARG A 372 -16.97 17.14 20.17
N ALA A 373 -17.42 17.96 19.22
CA ALA A 373 -18.84 18.21 18.96
C ALA A 373 -19.60 16.94 18.55
N LEU A 374 -18.93 16.01 17.88
CA LEU A 374 -19.47 14.70 17.52
C LEU A 374 -19.40 13.67 18.64
N GLY A 375 -18.87 13.99 19.82
CA GLY A 375 -18.77 13.08 20.96
C GLY A 375 -17.61 12.07 20.87
N PHE A 376 -16.45 12.51 20.36
CA PHE A 376 -15.21 11.73 20.42
C PHE A 376 -14.40 12.09 21.67
N GLU A 377 -13.71 11.09 22.21
CA GLU A 377 -12.64 11.30 23.17
C GLU A 377 -11.32 11.64 22.46
N ALA A 378 -10.45 12.38 23.14
CA ALA A 378 -9.18 12.85 22.58
C ALA A 378 -8.27 11.69 22.09
N HIS A 379 -8.30 10.55 22.78
CA HIS A 379 -7.50 9.38 22.42
C HIS A 379 -8.00 8.75 21.11
N THR A 380 -9.32 8.66 20.92
CA THR A 380 -9.96 8.06 19.73
C THR A 380 -9.64 8.85 18.46
N MET A 381 -9.55 10.18 18.55
CA MET A 381 -9.26 11.06 17.41
C MET A 381 -7.89 10.78 16.75
N ARG A 382 -6.94 10.24 17.53
CA ARG A 382 -5.55 10.01 17.11
C ARG A 382 -5.29 8.56 16.69
N GLN A 383 -6.21 7.64 16.96
CA GLN A 383 -6.11 6.25 16.56
C GLN A 383 -6.39 6.06 15.07
N PRO A 384 -5.70 5.15 14.37
CA PRO A 384 -6.05 4.73 13.02
C PRO A 384 -7.51 4.28 12.94
N VAL A 385 -8.24 4.69 11.89
CA VAL A 385 -9.68 4.40 11.77
C VAL A 385 -9.98 2.90 11.70
N ARG A 386 -9.03 2.05 11.28
CA ARG A 386 -9.17 0.59 11.37
C ARG A 386 -9.28 0.04 12.81
N GLN A 387 -9.05 0.88 13.83
CA GLN A 387 -9.09 0.50 15.25
C GLN A 387 -10.30 1.09 16.00
N ILE A 388 -11.17 1.85 15.34
CA ILE A 388 -12.35 2.50 15.95
C ILE A 388 -13.65 1.83 15.44
N SER A 389 -14.76 1.97 16.17
CA SER A 389 -16.03 1.30 15.85
C SER A 389 -16.68 1.83 14.56
N GLY A 390 -17.55 1.04 13.94
CA GLY A 390 -18.29 1.47 12.73
C GLY A 390 -19.07 2.77 12.92
N GLY A 391 -19.76 2.94 14.06
CA GLY A 391 -20.44 4.20 14.40
C GLY A 391 -19.48 5.39 14.60
N GLN A 392 -18.25 5.15 15.07
CA GLN A 392 -17.21 6.17 15.09
C GLN A 392 -16.73 6.49 13.66
N GLN A 393 -16.48 5.49 12.83
CA GLN A 393 -16.09 5.68 11.42
C GLN A 393 -17.17 6.47 10.64
N ARG A 394 -18.47 6.19 10.86
CA ARG A 394 -19.59 6.95 10.30
C ARG A 394 -19.49 8.44 10.63
N ARG A 395 -19.24 8.76 11.91
CA ARG A 395 -19.04 10.15 12.36
C ARG A 395 -17.77 10.78 11.78
N VAL A 396 -16.69 10.02 11.53
CA VAL A 396 -15.51 10.52 10.78
C VAL A 396 -15.88 10.87 9.34
N SER A 397 -16.62 10.01 8.65
CA SER A 397 -17.10 10.26 7.29
C SER A 397 -17.98 11.53 7.23
N LEU A 398 -18.88 11.69 8.22
CA LEU A 398 -19.73 12.86 8.38
C LEU A 398 -18.91 14.14 8.63
N ALA A 399 -17.96 14.11 9.57
CA ALA A 399 -17.07 15.24 9.85
C ALA A 399 -16.33 15.69 8.58
N ARG A 400 -15.75 14.74 7.85
CA ARG A 400 -15.04 15.01 6.58
C ARG A 400 -15.97 15.62 5.53
N ALA A 401 -17.20 15.13 5.40
CA ALA A 401 -18.16 15.67 4.44
C ALA A 401 -18.58 17.11 4.77
N MET A 402 -18.83 17.40 6.05
CA MET A 402 -19.26 18.73 6.50
C MET A 402 -18.11 19.75 6.50
N LEU A 403 -16.88 19.36 6.85
CA LEU A 403 -15.74 20.26 6.90
C LEU A 403 -15.07 20.50 5.53
N ALA A 404 -15.42 19.71 4.52
CA ALA A 404 -14.94 19.93 3.17
C ALA A 404 -15.51 21.23 2.59
N ASP A 405 -14.68 21.91 1.80
CA ASP A 405 -15.03 23.14 1.10
C ASP A 405 -15.77 22.80 -0.20
N SER A 406 -17.11 22.77 -0.12
CA SER A 406 -18.02 22.30 -1.16
C SER A 406 -19.22 23.23 -1.34
N ALA A 407 -19.83 23.22 -2.53
CA ALA A 407 -21.03 23.99 -2.85
C ALA A 407 -22.30 23.39 -2.22
N ALA A 408 -22.31 22.07 -2.01
CA ALA A 408 -23.37 21.32 -1.34
C ALA A 408 -22.82 20.03 -0.72
N VAL A 409 -23.53 19.50 0.27
CA VAL A 409 -23.17 18.29 1.02
C VAL A 409 -24.22 17.21 0.78
N LEU A 410 -23.75 16.02 0.40
CA LEU A 410 -24.58 14.83 0.18
C LEU A 410 -24.34 13.83 1.31
N LEU A 411 -25.40 13.32 1.92
CA LEU A 411 -25.32 12.40 3.05
C LEU A 411 -26.12 11.13 2.75
N ASP A 412 -25.46 9.98 2.67
CA ASP A 412 -26.10 8.69 2.38
C ASP A 412 -26.25 7.85 3.66
N GLU A 413 -27.46 7.79 4.20
CA GLU A 413 -27.79 7.16 5.48
C GLU A 413 -26.81 7.58 6.62
N PRO A 414 -26.60 8.88 6.87
CA PRO A 414 -25.54 9.37 7.76
C PRO A 414 -25.72 8.99 9.23
N PHE A 415 -26.94 8.68 9.66
CA PHE A 415 -27.29 8.44 11.07
C PHE A 415 -27.58 6.97 11.38
N LYS A 416 -27.54 6.10 10.37
CA LYS A 416 -27.85 4.68 10.53
C LYS A 416 -26.83 4.01 11.45
N GLY A 417 -27.34 3.21 12.39
CA GLY A 417 -26.51 2.45 13.33
C GLY A 417 -25.85 3.30 14.42
N LEU A 418 -26.21 4.58 14.56
CA LEU A 418 -25.81 5.41 15.69
C LEU A 418 -26.77 5.22 16.87
N ASP A 419 -26.23 5.18 18.09
CA ASP A 419 -27.03 5.28 19.30
C ASP A 419 -27.70 6.67 19.43
N GLY A 420 -28.67 6.81 20.33
CA GLY A 420 -29.46 8.03 20.45
C GLY A 420 -28.62 9.29 20.74
N GLY A 421 -27.59 9.18 21.58
CA GLY A 421 -26.70 10.30 21.92
C GLY A 421 -25.81 10.70 20.74
N ALA A 422 -25.19 9.72 20.09
CA ALA A 422 -24.36 9.94 18.92
C ALA A 422 -25.17 10.47 17.73
N ARG A 423 -26.41 10.01 17.55
CA ARG A 423 -27.34 10.52 16.53
C ARG A 423 -27.71 11.98 16.79
N ALA A 424 -28.06 12.34 18.02
CA ALA A 424 -28.38 13.71 18.39
C ALA A 424 -27.18 14.66 18.15
N ALA A 425 -25.97 14.25 18.56
CA ALA A 425 -24.75 15.00 18.31
C ALA A 425 -24.46 15.16 16.80
N ALA A 426 -24.65 14.10 16.00
CA ALA A 426 -24.47 14.13 14.56
C ALA A 426 -25.45 15.07 13.85
N VAL A 427 -26.73 15.06 14.23
CA VAL A 427 -27.75 15.98 13.70
C VAL A 427 -27.40 17.43 14.03
N ALA A 428 -27.09 17.72 15.30
CA ALA A 428 -26.70 19.05 15.75
C ALA A 428 -25.46 19.55 14.98
N PHE A 429 -24.49 18.65 14.78
CA PHE A 429 -23.28 18.93 14.00
C PHE A 429 -23.60 19.27 12.54
N VAL A 430 -24.47 18.51 11.86
CA VAL A 430 -24.88 18.79 10.48
C VAL A 430 -25.54 20.17 10.37
N ARG A 431 -26.48 20.49 11.27
CA ARG A 431 -27.19 21.78 11.26
C ARG A 431 -26.24 22.94 11.52
N GLY A 432 -25.33 22.81 12.47
CA GLY A 432 -24.35 23.84 12.81
C GLY A 432 -23.29 24.07 11.72
N HIS A 433 -23.02 23.08 10.87
CA HIS A 433 -21.96 23.15 9.85
C HIS A 433 -22.49 23.25 8.42
N ALA A 434 -23.80 23.38 8.18
CA ALA A 434 -24.35 23.52 6.83
C ALA A 434 -23.81 24.77 6.11
N ALA A 435 -23.60 25.88 6.86
CA ALA A 435 -22.96 27.10 6.37
C ALA A 435 -23.57 27.65 5.06
N GLY A 436 -24.91 27.65 4.96
CA GLY A 436 -25.63 28.12 3.77
C GLY A 436 -25.58 27.19 2.56
N ARG A 437 -24.96 26.02 2.66
CA ARG A 437 -24.93 25.00 1.60
C ARG A 437 -26.21 24.17 1.60
N ALA A 438 -26.59 23.65 0.44
CA ALA A 438 -27.61 22.62 0.36
C ALA A 438 -27.12 21.36 1.08
N VAL A 439 -27.93 20.79 1.97
CA VAL A 439 -27.67 19.50 2.62
C VAL A 439 -28.68 18.48 2.11
N VAL A 440 -28.23 17.57 1.25
CA VAL A 440 -29.09 16.54 0.66
C VAL A 440 -28.84 15.23 1.41
N CYS A 441 -29.78 14.87 2.27
CA CYS A 441 -29.75 13.64 3.04
C CYS A 441 -30.63 12.58 2.37
N VAL A 442 -30.08 11.41 2.15
CA VAL A 442 -30.81 10.22 1.72
C VAL A 442 -31.00 9.33 2.94
N THR A 443 -32.26 9.00 3.22
CA THR A 443 -32.62 8.14 4.36
C THR A 443 -33.92 7.41 4.08
N HIS A 444 -34.17 6.33 4.82
CA HIS A 444 -35.47 5.66 4.88
C HIS A 444 -36.19 5.93 6.21
N ASP A 445 -35.55 6.60 7.17
CA ASP A 445 -36.10 6.94 8.47
C ASP A 445 -36.69 8.36 8.46
N ALA A 446 -38.01 8.47 8.71
CA ALA A 446 -38.70 9.76 8.77
C ALA A 446 -38.24 10.65 9.93
N ALA A 447 -37.73 10.06 11.01
CA ALA A 447 -37.22 10.83 12.14
C ALA A 447 -35.99 11.67 11.76
N ASP A 448 -35.15 11.21 10.83
CA ASP A 448 -34.01 11.97 10.33
C ASP A 448 -34.44 13.27 9.65
N ALA A 449 -35.52 13.24 8.88
CA ALA A 449 -36.05 14.43 8.21
C ALA A 449 -36.56 15.48 9.20
N GLY A 450 -37.28 15.04 10.23
CA GLY A 450 -37.73 15.92 11.31
C GLY A 450 -36.57 16.54 12.08
N LEU A 451 -35.58 15.73 12.45
CA LEU A 451 -34.40 16.16 13.20
C LEU A 451 -33.54 17.19 12.44
N LEU A 452 -33.44 17.04 11.12
CA LEU A 452 -32.73 17.99 10.24
C LEU A 452 -33.56 19.24 9.90
N ALA A 453 -34.84 19.30 10.27
CA ALA A 453 -35.80 20.30 9.78
C ALA A 453 -35.79 20.39 8.24
N ALA A 454 -35.72 19.23 7.59
CA ALA A 454 -35.51 19.13 6.16
C ALA A 454 -36.82 19.06 5.37
N ARG A 455 -36.84 19.65 4.18
CA ARG A 455 -37.88 19.42 3.18
C ARG A 455 -37.82 17.97 2.72
N THR A 456 -38.94 17.24 2.79
CA THR A 456 -38.99 15.85 2.35
C THR A 456 -39.32 15.75 0.86
N VAL A 457 -38.63 14.86 0.17
CA VAL A 457 -38.85 14.54 -1.23
C VAL A 457 -38.98 13.02 -1.33
N GLN A 458 -40.08 12.53 -1.89
CA GLN A 458 -40.26 11.11 -2.14
C GLN A 458 -39.67 10.73 -3.50
N LEU A 459 -38.75 9.77 -3.52
CA LEU A 459 -38.31 9.11 -4.74
C LEU A 459 -39.31 8.00 -5.06
N PHE A 460 -40.16 8.20 -6.07
CA PHE A 460 -41.08 7.16 -6.51
C PHE A 460 -40.27 6.01 -7.15
N ALA A 461 -40.29 4.85 -6.50
CA ALA A 461 -39.92 3.60 -7.15
C ALA A 461 -41.00 3.23 -8.18
N LYS A 462 -40.60 2.48 -9.21
CA LYS A 462 -41.44 1.97 -10.32
C LYS A 462 -42.91 1.68 -9.92
N LYS A 463 -43.84 2.09 -10.78
CA LYS A 463 -44.97 1.24 -11.14
C LYS A 463 -44.50 0.15 -12.09
#